data_AF-A0A3B0UKY0-F1
#
_entry.id   AF-A0A3B0UKY0-F1
#
_cell.length_a   1.000
_cell.length_b   1.000
_cell.length_c   1.000
_cell.angle_alpha   90.00
_cell.angle_beta   90.00
_cell.angle_gamma   90.00
#
_symmetry.space_group_name_H-M   'P 1'
#
loop_
_entity.id
_entity.type
_entity.pdbx_description
1 polymer ?
#
loop_
_entity_poly.entity_id
_entity_poly.type
_entity_poly.pdbx_seq_one_letter_code
_entity_poly.pdbx_strand_id
1 'polypeptide(L)'
;DGEGITTINGQVQLEIDPVANTGEIIATWRDENGRWEYRQTAFSPPSHPTGLQVGPGANDTQLIVDDPVTTNVYLHGDTTAGGPILPTLFNQLATWGPAEITLNGQPFDNPYDGPVPLWAGHTMTTIGARNEDGQVLTTDGNIFNPSQSANGIVYDDQIEFHLVFHDIPGPEMTDNVPPPLSFFYHVTFQDVRVEITGER
;
A
#
# COMPACT_ATOMS: atom_id res chain seq x y z
N ASP A 1 -12.85 2.13 -11.52
CA ASP A 1 -14.22 2.67 -11.76
C ASP A 1 -15.11 2.63 -10.52
N GLY A 2 -14.70 1.94 -9.45
CA GLY A 2 -15.46 1.84 -8.20
C GLY A 2 -16.32 0.58 -8.13
N GLU A 3 -16.44 -0.16 -9.24
CA GLU A 3 -17.11 -1.45 -9.22
C GLU A 3 -16.30 -2.46 -8.40
N GLY A 4 -16.99 -3.32 -7.64
CA GLY A 4 -16.36 -4.32 -6.78
C GLY A 4 -15.87 -3.79 -5.43
N ILE A 5 -16.16 -2.53 -5.08
CA ILE A 5 -15.88 -2.00 -3.74
C ILE A 5 -16.99 -2.44 -2.78
N THR A 6 -16.58 -3.06 -1.69
CA THR A 6 -17.46 -3.45 -0.59
C THR A 6 -17.01 -2.74 0.66
N THR A 7 -17.92 -1.98 1.29
CA THR A 7 -17.65 -1.37 2.59
C THR A 7 -17.51 -2.45 3.65
N ILE A 8 -16.42 -2.41 4.40
CA ILE A 8 -16.13 -3.33 5.50
C ILE A 8 -15.96 -2.56 6.81
N ASN A 9 -16.10 -3.27 7.93
CA ASN A 9 -15.68 -2.78 9.24
C ASN A 9 -14.31 -3.36 9.58
N GLY A 10 -13.38 -2.50 9.98
CA GLY A 10 -12.06 -2.93 10.41
C GLY A 10 -11.34 -1.87 11.23
N GLN A 11 -10.17 -2.24 11.73
CA GLN A 11 -9.31 -1.40 12.51
C GLN A 11 -7.86 -1.70 12.14
N VAL A 12 -7.04 -0.65 12.13
CA VAL A 12 -5.59 -0.74 11.97
C VAL A 12 -4.92 -0.11 13.18
N GLN A 13 -3.88 -0.76 13.69
CA GLN A 13 -2.93 -0.20 14.63
C GLN A 13 -1.55 -0.25 13.99
N LEU A 14 -0.82 0.86 14.13
CA LEU A 14 0.47 1.08 13.54
C LEU A 14 1.40 1.65 14.62
N GLU A 15 2.48 0.95 14.91
CA GLU A 15 3.54 1.39 15.80
C GLU A 15 4.88 1.23 15.08
N ILE A 16 5.37 2.29 14.44
CA ILE A 16 6.53 2.22 13.54
C ILE A 16 7.58 3.26 13.94
N ASP A 17 8.82 2.81 14.03
CA ASP A 17 10.01 3.66 14.04
C ASP A 17 10.61 3.68 12.63
N PRO A 18 10.38 4.76 11.85
CA PRO A 18 10.88 4.86 10.48
C PRO A 18 12.38 5.13 10.40
N VAL A 19 13.05 5.50 11.51
CA VAL A 19 14.51 5.68 11.52
C VAL A 19 15.20 4.33 11.73
N ALA A 20 14.63 3.50 12.60
CA ALA A 20 15.16 2.18 12.89
C ALA A 20 14.68 1.09 11.91
N ASN A 21 13.68 1.36 11.07
CA ASN A 21 13.01 0.38 10.21
C ASN A 21 12.45 -0.80 11.02
N THR A 22 11.83 -0.48 12.16
CA THR A 22 11.24 -1.47 13.09
C THR A 22 9.85 -1.05 13.53
N GLY A 23 9.12 -2.00 14.11
CA GLY A 23 7.79 -1.77 14.65
C GLY A 23 6.82 -2.89 14.29
N GLU A 24 5.54 -2.58 14.37
CA GLU A 24 4.46 -3.52 14.13
C GLU A 24 3.26 -2.84 13.46
N ILE A 25 2.68 -3.56 12.50
CA ILE A 25 1.39 -3.22 11.88
C ILE A 25 0.44 -4.38 12.15
N ILE A 26 -0.71 -4.08 12.77
CA ILE A 26 -1.80 -5.03 12.95
C ILE A 26 -3.05 -4.44 12.33
N ALA A 27 -3.67 -5.14 11.41
CA ALA A 27 -4.98 -4.80 10.88
C ALA A 27 -5.95 -5.96 11.06
N THR A 28 -7.19 -5.66 11.44
CA THR A 28 -8.27 -6.64 11.48
C THR A 28 -9.49 -6.10 10.76
N TRP A 29 -10.16 -6.94 9.99
CA TRP A 29 -11.39 -6.56 9.30
C TRP A 29 -12.33 -7.75 9.12
N ARG A 30 -13.56 -7.49 8.70
CA ARG A 30 -14.53 -8.52 8.34
C ARG A 30 -15.14 -8.24 6.98
N ASP A 31 -15.06 -9.23 6.10
CA ASP A 31 -15.69 -9.24 4.78
C ASP A 31 -16.65 -10.45 4.64
N GLU A 32 -17.05 -10.79 3.42
CA GLU A 32 -17.88 -11.96 3.11
C GLU A 32 -17.20 -13.32 3.37
N ASN A 33 -15.87 -13.36 3.38
CA ASN A 33 -15.07 -14.57 3.58
C ASN A 33 -14.82 -14.87 5.06
N GLY A 34 -14.87 -13.85 5.92
CA GLY A 34 -14.79 -14.03 7.36
C GLY A 34 -14.09 -12.88 8.08
N ARG A 35 -13.47 -13.20 9.21
CA ARG A 35 -12.64 -12.25 9.98
C ARG A 35 -11.18 -12.43 9.58
N TRP A 36 -10.59 -11.37 9.07
CA TRP A 36 -9.18 -11.34 8.69
C TRP A 36 -8.33 -10.65 9.74
N GLU A 37 -7.07 -11.05 9.80
CA GLU A 37 -6.00 -10.37 10.52
C GLU A 37 -4.75 -10.33 9.64
N TYR A 38 -4.14 -9.16 9.58
CA TYR A 38 -2.83 -8.92 8.98
C TYR A 38 -1.88 -8.50 10.09
N ARG A 39 -0.68 -9.09 10.11
CA ARG A 39 0.38 -8.72 11.02
C ARG A 39 1.71 -8.62 10.31
N GLN A 40 2.39 -7.48 10.45
CA GLN A 40 3.72 -7.25 9.90
C GLN A 40 4.65 -6.72 10.99
N THR A 41 5.74 -7.44 11.24
CA THR A 41 6.75 -7.10 12.26
C THR A 41 8.16 -7.02 11.67
N ALA A 42 8.31 -7.37 10.39
CA ALA A 42 9.56 -7.28 9.65
C ALA A 42 9.36 -6.44 8.39
N PHE A 43 10.39 -5.68 8.06
CA PHE A 43 10.38 -4.71 6.98
C PHE A 43 11.54 -5.03 6.03
N SER A 44 11.24 -5.10 4.74
CA SER A 44 12.23 -5.42 3.70
C SER A 44 11.85 -4.69 2.41
N PRO A 45 12.82 -4.01 1.76
CA PRO A 45 12.49 -3.20 0.61
C PRO A 45 12.11 -4.09 -0.59
N PRO A 46 11.24 -3.60 -1.48
CA PRO A 46 10.97 -4.22 -2.76
C PRO A 46 12.12 -3.98 -3.75
N SER A 47 12.05 -4.58 -4.93
CA SER A 47 13.07 -4.42 -5.99
C SER A 47 12.96 -3.11 -6.78
N HIS A 48 12.00 -2.24 -6.44
CA HIS A 48 11.75 -0.95 -7.08
C HIS A 48 11.94 0.19 -6.07
N PRO A 49 12.04 1.46 -6.52
CA PRO A 49 12.10 2.60 -5.61
C PRO A 49 10.89 2.65 -4.67
N THR A 50 11.13 3.03 -3.42
CA THR A 50 10.16 3.08 -2.30
C THR A 50 9.67 4.49 -2.01
N GLY A 51 10.04 5.46 -2.85
CA GLY A 51 9.51 6.81 -2.78
C GLY A 51 10.21 7.77 -3.73
N LEU A 52 9.55 8.90 -4.01
CA LEU A 52 10.15 10.09 -4.59
C LEU A 52 10.05 11.23 -3.58
N GLN A 53 11.17 11.89 -3.27
CA GLN A 53 11.21 13.05 -2.37
C GLN A 53 11.68 14.29 -3.11
N VAL A 54 11.34 15.46 -2.57
CA VAL A 54 11.97 16.73 -2.95
C VAL A 54 13.42 16.70 -2.46
N GLY A 55 14.36 16.93 -3.38
CA GLY A 55 15.79 16.94 -3.11
C GLY A 55 16.27 18.24 -2.45
N PRO A 56 17.59 18.43 -2.35
CA PRO A 56 18.19 19.62 -1.72
C PRO A 56 17.90 20.93 -2.45
N GLY A 57 17.62 20.87 -3.76
CA GLY A 57 17.19 21.99 -4.58
C GLY A 57 15.67 22.06 -4.71
N ALA A 58 15.11 23.27 -4.82
CA ALA A 58 13.67 23.49 -4.94
C ALA A 58 13.00 22.84 -6.18
N ASN A 59 13.80 22.42 -7.16
CA ASN A 59 13.35 21.72 -8.37
C ASN A 59 13.97 20.32 -8.50
N ASP A 60 14.73 19.88 -7.49
CA ASP A 60 15.36 18.57 -7.52
C ASP A 60 14.42 17.54 -6.92
N THR A 61 14.40 16.35 -7.48
CA THR A 61 13.76 15.19 -6.88
C THR A 61 14.75 14.06 -6.74
N GLN A 62 14.54 13.21 -5.74
CA GLN A 62 15.38 12.06 -5.46
C GLN A 62 14.52 10.82 -5.23
N LEU A 63 14.89 9.73 -5.89
CA LEU A 63 14.31 8.43 -5.61
C LEU A 63 14.92 7.85 -4.33
N ILE A 64 14.03 7.33 -3.49
CA ILE A 64 14.37 6.51 -2.34
C ILE A 64 14.38 5.06 -2.81
N VAL A 65 15.47 4.36 -2.53
CA VAL A 65 15.69 2.96 -2.89
C VAL A 65 16.19 2.23 -1.65
N ASP A 66 15.90 0.93 -1.58
CA ASP A 66 16.36 0.04 -0.51
C ASP A 66 15.94 0.42 0.92
N ASP A 67 14.96 1.32 1.07
CA ASP A 67 14.38 1.70 2.36
C ASP A 67 12.97 1.10 2.53
N PRO A 68 12.78 0.13 3.45
CA PRO A 68 11.51 -0.57 3.61
C PRO A 68 10.44 0.20 4.39
N VAL A 69 10.80 1.30 5.04
CA VAL A 69 9.87 2.17 5.77
C VAL A 69 10.16 3.61 5.37
N THR A 70 9.38 4.14 4.44
CA THR A 70 9.59 5.51 3.94
C THR A 70 8.55 6.47 4.48
N THR A 71 8.96 7.71 4.73
CA THR A 71 8.06 8.78 5.18
C THR A 71 8.17 9.99 4.27
N ASN A 72 7.07 10.73 4.15
CA ASN A 72 7.00 11.97 3.36
C ASN A 72 7.47 11.78 1.91
N VAL A 73 6.96 10.74 1.24
CA VAL A 73 7.34 10.39 -0.13
C VAL A 73 6.15 10.47 -1.07
N TYR A 74 6.41 10.71 -2.34
CA TYR A 74 5.43 10.48 -3.41
C TYR A 74 5.57 9.06 -3.95
N LEU A 75 4.43 8.41 -4.18
CA LEU A 75 4.34 7.10 -4.85
C LEU A 75 3.31 7.15 -5.98
N HIS A 76 3.38 6.14 -6.84
CA HIS A 76 2.49 5.93 -7.99
C HIS A 76 2.56 7.08 -8.99
N GLY A 77 1.52 7.24 -9.84
CA GLY A 77 1.53 8.21 -10.93
C GLY A 77 2.81 8.13 -11.78
N ASP A 78 3.43 9.28 -12.03
CA ASP A 78 4.65 9.42 -12.85
C ASP A 78 5.93 9.39 -12.01
N THR A 79 5.86 9.05 -10.72
CA THR A 79 7.00 9.16 -9.81
C THR A 79 8.10 8.14 -10.08
N THR A 80 7.81 7.07 -10.84
CA THR A 80 8.64 5.86 -10.99
C THR A 80 8.83 5.05 -9.69
N ALA A 81 8.31 5.53 -8.57
CA ALA A 81 8.30 4.86 -7.28
C ALA A 81 6.95 4.17 -7.05
N GLY A 82 6.95 2.84 -7.11
CA GLY A 82 5.72 2.04 -7.20
C GLY A 82 5.08 2.10 -8.60
N GLY A 83 4.31 1.08 -8.95
CA GLY A 83 3.59 1.06 -10.24
C GLY A 83 2.48 2.12 -10.30
N PRO A 84 2.05 2.60 -11.48
CA PRO A 84 1.09 3.69 -11.65
C PRO A 84 -0.38 3.28 -11.39
N ILE A 85 -0.63 2.44 -10.39
CA ILE A 85 -1.97 1.90 -10.09
C ILE A 85 -2.93 2.94 -9.49
N LEU A 86 -2.37 4.00 -8.91
CA LEU A 86 -3.07 5.17 -8.38
C LEU A 86 -2.44 6.45 -8.96
N PRO A 87 -3.10 7.61 -8.83
CA PRO A 87 -2.50 8.91 -9.10
C PRO A 87 -1.24 9.12 -8.26
N THR A 88 -0.47 10.18 -8.52
CA THR A 88 0.63 10.55 -7.64
C THR A 88 0.10 10.91 -6.25
N LEU A 89 0.40 10.08 -5.25
CA LEU A 89 -0.06 10.29 -3.88
C LEU A 89 1.09 10.71 -2.99
N PHE A 90 0.84 11.70 -2.13
CA PHE A 90 1.72 11.98 -1.00
C PHE A 90 1.46 10.97 0.11
N ASN A 91 2.51 10.28 0.53
CA ASN A 91 2.51 9.25 1.55
C ASN A 91 3.20 9.81 2.79
N GLN A 92 2.46 9.85 3.90
CA GLN A 92 3.02 10.17 5.21
C GLN A 92 3.93 9.04 5.68
N LEU A 93 3.51 7.80 5.44
CA LEU A 93 4.25 6.57 5.71
C LEU A 93 3.93 5.54 4.64
N ALA A 94 4.93 4.82 4.16
CA ALA A 94 4.77 3.62 3.37
C ALA A 94 5.71 2.52 3.88
N THR A 95 5.23 1.27 3.90
CA THR A 95 6.03 0.13 4.36
C THR A 95 5.98 -1.02 3.36
N TRP A 96 7.05 -1.82 3.35
CA TRP A 96 7.14 -3.08 2.62
C TRP A 96 7.75 -4.15 3.51
N GLY A 97 7.33 -5.39 3.33
CA GLY A 97 7.92 -6.51 4.02
C GLY A 97 7.00 -7.72 4.10
N PRO A 98 7.48 -8.81 4.71
CA PRO A 98 6.66 -10.00 4.87
C PRO A 98 5.58 -9.81 5.94
N ALA A 99 4.41 -10.39 5.71
CA ALA A 99 3.26 -10.33 6.60
C ALA A 99 2.65 -11.71 6.88
N GLU A 100 2.22 -11.91 8.13
CA GLU A 100 1.39 -13.02 8.57
C GLU A 100 -0.08 -12.67 8.35
N ILE A 101 -0.84 -13.59 7.75
CA ILE A 101 -2.27 -13.42 7.50
C ILE A 101 -3.02 -14.56 8.18
N THR A 102 -4.11 -14.23 8.87
CA THR A 102 -5.06 -15.23 9.35
C THR A 102 -6.47 -14.95 8.86
N LEU A 103 -7.21 -16.03 8.57
CA LEU A 103 -8.63 -16.01 8.26
C LEU A 103 -9.36 -16.85 9.30
N ASN A 104 -10.31 -16.23 10.00
CA ASN A 104 -11.07 -16.83 11.10
C ASN A 104 -10.15 -17.41 12.19
N GLY A 105 -8.99 -16.76 12.42
CA GLY A 105 -7.98 -17.15 13.40
C GLY A 105 -7.15 -18.37 13.00
N GLN A 106 -7.25 -18.85 11.77
CA GLN A 106 -6.37 -19.86 11.20
C GLN A 106 -5.37 -19.21 10.25
N PRO A 107 -4.11 -19.65 10.18
CA PRO A 107 -3.17 -19.20 9.16
C PRO A 107 -3.80 -19.29 7.77
N PHE A 108 -3.68 -18.21 7.01
CA PHE A 108 -4.03 -18.18 5.60
C PHE A 108 -2.72 -18.29 4.82
N ASP A 109 -2.32 -19.51 4.48
CA ASP A 109 -0.98 -19.78 3.97
C ASP A 109 -0.82 -19.27 2.53
N ASN A 110 0.35 -18.67 2.25
CA ASN A 110 0.73 -18.29 0.89
C ASN A 110 1.02 -19.58 0.09
N PRO A 111 0.32 -19.82 -1.05
CA PRO A 111 0.48 -21.07 -1.81
C PRO A 111 1.82 -21.18 -2.56
N TYR A 112 2.62 -20.10 -2.61
CA TYR A 112 3.94 -20.10 -3.22
C TYR A 112 5.04 -20.24 -2.18
N ASP A 113 5.91 -21.23 -2.39
CA ASP A 113 7.11 -21.41 -1.60
C ASP A 113 8.13 -20.28 -1.90
N GLY A 114 8.36 -19.44 -0.90
CA GLY A 114 9.51 -18.53 -0.83
C GLY A 114 10.42 -18.88 0.35
N PRO A 115 11.60 -18.23 0.48
CA PRO A 115 12.47 -18.40 1.65
C PRO A 115 11.78 -18.02 2.99
N VAL A 116 10.61 -17.38 2.92
CA VAL A 116 9.71 -17.11 4.04
C VAL A 116 8.27 -17.38 3.53
N PRO A 117 7.45 -18.23 4.17
CA PRO A 117 6.08 -18.57 3.72
C PRO A 117 5.06 -17.44 3.95
N LEU A 118 5.55 -16.21 4.09
CA LEU A 118 4.77 -15.03 4.43
C LEU A 118 4.28 -14.33 3.16
N TRP A 119 3.21 -13.56 3.30
CA TRP A 119 2.66 -12.73 2.23
C TRP A 119 3.54 -11.50 2.02
N ALA A 120 3.64 -11.01 0.78
CA ALA A 120 4.28 -9.72 0.53
C ALA A 120 3.31 -8.61 0.90
N GLY A 121 3.61 -7.91 1.98
CA GLY A 121 2.84 -6.80 2.51
C GLY A 121 3.34 -5.47 2.00
N HIS A 122 2.40 -4.59 1.69
CA HIS A 122 2.64 -3.18 1.42
C HIS A 122 1.55 -2.35 2.10
N THR A 123 1.94 -1.36 2.90
CA THR A 123 1.00 -0.41 3.49
C THR A 123 1.36 1.02 3.14
N MET A 124 0.35 1.89 3.06
CA MET A 124 0.52 3.31 2.82
C MET A 124 -0.48 4.11 3.63
N THR A 125 -0.02 5.13 4.35
CA THR A 125 -0.86 6.20 4.90
C THR A 125 -0.73 7.41 3.97
N THR A 126 -1.78 7.74 3.22
CA THR A 126 -1.73 8.69 2.11
C THR A 126 -2.76 9.79 2.23
N ILE A 127 -2.60 10.83 1.42
CA ILE A 127 -3.74 11.66 1.00
C ILE A 127 -4.79 10.83 0.26
N GLY A 128 -6.03 11.32 0.19
CA GLY A 128 -7.13 10.61 -0.46
C GLY A 128 -6.96 10.49 -1.97
N ALA A 129 -7.35 9.35 -2.52
CA ALA A 129 -7.39 9.07 -3.96
C ALA A 129 -8.81 8.76 -4.46
N ARG A 130 -9.71 8.38 -3.55
CA ARG A 130 -11.04 7.88 -3.88
C ARG A 130 -12.12 8.86 -3.45
N ASN A 131 -13.17 8.97 -4.25
CA ASN A 131 -14.39 9.67 -3.85
C ASN A 131 -15.25 8.78 -2.90
N GLU A 132 -16.40 9.31 -2.47
CA GLU A 132 -17.35 8.61 -1.58
C GLU A 132 -17.87 7.28 -2.18
N ASP A 133 -17.95 7.20 -3.51
CA ASP A 133 -18.33 5.98 -4.24
C ASP A 133 -17.13 5.04 -4.49
N GLY A 134 -15.97 5.35 -3.92
CA GLY A 134 -14.74 4.58 -4.01
C GLY A 134 -14.01 4.68 -5.36
N GLN A 135 -14.49 5.52 -6.26
CA GLN A 135 -13.90 5.76 -7.58
C GLN A 135 -12.64 6.61 -7.47
N VAL A 136 -11.65 6.28 -8.29
CA VAL A 136 -10.51 7.16 -8.55
C VAL A 136 -10.79 7.89 -9.85
N LEU A 137 -10.82 9.22 -9.79
CA LEU A 137 -11.22 10.06 -10.91
C LEU A 137 -10.06 10.86 -11.49
N THR A 138 -10.30 11.42 -12.66
CA THR A 138 -9.43 12.38 -13.35
C THR A 138 -9.99 13.81 -13.21
N THR A 139 -9.18 14.82 -13.53
CA THR A 139 -9.58 16.25 -13.40
C THR A 139 -10.78 16.63 -14.27
N ASP A 140 -11.03 15.89 -15.34
CA ASP A 140 -12.15 16.03 -16.26
C ASP A 140 -13.35 15.13 -15.90
N GLY A 141 -13.30 14.44 -14.75
CA GLY A 141 -14.40 13.64 -14.21
C GLY A 141 -14.52 12.23 -14.79
N ASN A 142 -13.52 11.76 -15.54
CA ASN A 142 -13.46 10.39 -16.04
C ASN A 142 -12.87 9.45 -14.96
N ILE A 143 -12.97 8.14 -15.19
CA ILE A 143 -12.29 7.15 -14.36
C ILE A 143 -10.79 7.18 -14.64
N PHE A 144 -9.98 7.19 -13.58
CA PHE A 144 -8.53 7.13 -13.69
C PHE A 144 -8.06 5.88 -14.43
N ASN A 145 -7.11 6.06 -15.34
CA ASN A 145 -6.48 5.00 -16.10
C ASN A 145 -4.97 5.01 -15.80
N PRO A 146 -4.37 3.92 -15.29
CA PRO A 146 -2.93 3.81 -15.07
C PRO A 146 -2.04 4.14 -16.28
N SER A 147 -2.55 3.99 -17.51
CA SER A 147 -1.83 4.39 -18.74
C SER A 147 -1.77 5.91 -18.95
N GLN A 148 -2.52 6.67 -18.16
CA GLN A 148 -2.57 8.13 -18.11
C GLN A 148 -2.27 8.60 -16.67
N SER A 149 -1.18 8.09 -16.12
CA SER A 149 -0.75 8.20 -14.72
C SER A 149 -0.64 9.63 -14.16
N ALA A 150 -0.42 10.62 -15.03
CA ALA A 150 -0.40 12.04 -14.67
C ALA A 150 -1.80 12.64 -14.35
N ASN A 151 -2.88 12.01 -14.83
CA ASN A 151 -4.20 12.65 -14.91
C ASN A 151 -5.18 12.20 -13.81
N GLY A 152 -4.71 12.06 -12.58
CA GLY A 152 -5.57 11.70 -11.44
C GLY A 152 -5.83 12.87 -10.51
N ILE A 153 -7.02 12.93 -9.92
CA ILE A 153 -7.29 13.84 -8.79
C ILE A 153 -6.91 13.16 -7.48
N VAL A 154 -6.55 14.00 -6.51
CA VAL A 154 -6.28 13.61 -5.13
C VAL A 154 -7.06 14.55 -4.21
N TYR A 155 -7.32 14.10 -2.99
CA TYR A 155 -8.07 14.82 -1.96
C TYR A 155 -7.15 15.05 -0.76
N ASP A 156 -6.43 16.18 -0.78
CA ASP A 156 -5.39 16.50 0.21
C ASP A 156 -5.92 16.68 1.65
N ASP A 157 -7.23 16.88 1.80
CA ASP A 157 -7.93 17.01 3.08
C ASP A 157 -8.46 15.67 3.63
N GLN A 158 -8.21 14.57 2.91
CA GLN A 158 -8.59 13.22 3.29
C GLN A 158 -7.34 12.38 3.55
N ILE A 159 -7.44 11.46 4.51
CA ILE A 159 -6.38 10.48 4.78
C ILE A 159 -6.93 9.09 4.48
N GLU A 160 -6.20 8.33 3.68
CA GLU A 160 -6.47 6.93 3.40
C GLU A 160 -5.36 6.05 3.98
N PHE A 161 -5.71 4.87 4.48
CA PHE A 161 -4.77 3.82 4.78
C PHE A 161 -4.99 2.67 3.81
N HIS A 162 -3.98 2.40 2.98
CA HIS A 162 -3.96 1.28 2.06
C HIS A 162 -3.19 0.14 2.70
N LEU A 163 -3.78 -1.04 2.68
CA LEU A 163 -3.12 -2.29 3.03
C LEU A 163 -3.30 -3.24 1.86
N VAL A 164 -2.17 -3.68 1.31
CA VAL A 164 -2.13 -4.69 0.27
C VAL A 164 -1.30 -5.85 0.78
N PHE A 165 -1.78 -7.06 0.53
CA PHE A 165 -0.94 -8.24 0.58
C PHE A 165 -1.19 -9.12 -0.63
N HIS A 166 -0.11 -9.73 -1.13
CA HIS A 166 -0.17 -10.54 -2.32
C HIS A 166 0.89 -11.63 -2.30
N ASP A 167 0.70 -12.64 -3.13
CA ASP A 167 1.73 -13.65 -3.37
C ASP A 167 2.86 -13.05 -4.21
N ILE A 168 4.02 -13.70 -4.23
CA ILE A 168 5.07 -13.39 -5.21
C ILE A 168 5.39 -14.71 -5.90
N PRO A 169 4.69 -15.01 -7.01
CA PRO A 169 5.05 -16.16 -7.82
C PRO A 169 6.52 -16.04 -8.22
N GLY A 170 7.28 -17.13 -8.03
CA GLY A 170 8.70 -17.16 -8.33
C GLY A 170 8.98 -16.85 -9.82
N PRO A 171 10.26 -16.60 -10.17
CA PRO A 171 10.69 -16.20 -11.52
C PRO A 171 10.36 -17.21 -12.64
N GLU A 172 9.83 -18.38 -12.30
CA GLU A 172 9.42 -19.43 -13.24
C GLU A 172 8.03 -19.21 -13.86
N MET A 173 7.25 -18.23 -13.39
CA MET A 173 5.96 -17.85 -14.01
C MET A 173 6.20 -16.85 -15.16
N THR A 174 6.51 -17.36 -16.35
CA THR A 174 6.86 -16.56 -17.54
C THR A 174 5.68 -16.22 -18.46
N ASP A 175 4.49 -16.75 -18.19
CA ASP A 175 3.42 -16.76 -19.18
C ASP A 175 2.25 -15.84 -18.78
N ASN A 176 2.20 -14.68 -19.44
CA ASN A 176 1.14 -13.66 -19.56
C ASN A 176 1.15 -12.42 -18.63
N VAL A 177 0.95 -11.27 -19.27
CA VAL A 177 0.64 -9.98 -18.63
C VAL A 177 -0.83 -9.62 -18.90
N PRO A 178 -1.68 -9.35 -17.89
CA PRO A 178 -1.48 -9.58 -16.46
C PRO A 178 -2.46 -10.59 -15.81
N PRO A 179 -2.21 -11.08 -14.58
CA PRO A 179 -1.18 -10.58 -13.65
C PRO A 179 -0.14 -11.62 -13.17
N PRO A 180 1.05 -11.14 -12.79
CA PRO A 180 2.14 -11.95 -12.23
C PRO A 180 1.87 -12.43 -10.80
N LEU A 181 0.63 -12.35 -10.31
CA LEU A 181 0.18 -12.64 -8.94
C LEU A 181 -1.06 -13.52 -9.06
N SER A 182 -1.15 -14.62 -8.31
CA SER A 182 -2.37 -15.44 -8.28
C SER A 182 -3.35 -14.95 -7.21
N PHE A 183 -2.85 -14.22 -6.22
CA PHE A 183 -3.63 -13.64 -5.14
C PHE A 183 -3.16 -12.22 -4.85
N PHE A 184 -4.10 -11.29 -4.85
CA PHE A 184 -3.88 -9.89 -4.47
C PHE A 184 -5.09 -9.40 -3.70
N TYR A 185 -4.89 -8.89 -2.50
CA TYR A 185 -5.95 -8.39 -1.65
C TYR A 185 -5.63 -6.98 -1.19
N HIS A 186 -6.53 -6.04 -1.47
CA HIS A 186 -6.37 -4.62 -1.17
C HIS A 186 -7.51 -4.14 -0.29
N VAL A 187 -7.17 -3.75 0.94
CA VAL A 187 -8.05 -3.07 1.88
C VAL A 187 -7.70 -1.59 1.91
N THR A 188 -8.71 -0.73 1.84
CA THR A 188 -8.54 0.71 2.02
C THR A 188 -9.43 1.17 3.18
N PHE A 189 -8.88 1.92 4.12
CA PHE A 189 -9.59 2.57 5.21
C PHE A 189 -9.64 4.08 4.92
N GLN A 190 -10.83 4.68 4.94
CA GLN A 190 -11.04 6.09 4.58
C GLN A 190 -11.37 7.00 5.78
N ASP A 191 -11.75 6.44 6.93
CA ASP A 191 -11.90 7.17 8.20
C ASP A 191 -10.71 6.84 9.10
N VAL A 192 -9.60 7.53 8.85
CA VAL A 192 -8.32 7.27 9.52
C VAL A 192 -8.00 8.40 10.48
N ARG A 193 -7.75 8.04 11.75
CA ARG A 193 -7.16 8.95 12.73
C ARG A 193 -5.71 8.57 12.97
N VAL A 194 -4.80 9.50 12.68
CA VAL A 194 -3.37 9.36 12.97
C VAL A 194 -3.05 10.05 14.30
N GLU A 195 -2.35 9.33 15.18
CA GLU A 195 -1.78 9.89 16.41
C GLU A 195 -0.26 9.69 16.38
N ILE A 196 0.48 10.79 16.50
CA ILE A 196 1.94 10.76 16.58
C ILE A 196 2.30 10.85 18.06
N THR A 197 2.89 9.78 18.59
CA THR A 197 3.45 9.76 19.94
C THR A 197 4.97 9.84 19.86
N GLY A 198 5.60 10.55 20.80
CA GLY A 198 7.05 10.65 20.89
C GLY A 198 7.49 10.54 22.33
N GLU A 199 8.48 9.70 22.60
CA GLU A 199 9.23 9.78 23.85
C GLU A 199 10.18 10.99 23.75
N ARG A 200 10.12 11.87 24.76
CA ARG A 200 10.97 13.05 24.88
C ARG A 200 12.33 12.72 25.49
#